data_AF-A0A8J6GFM5-F1
#
_entry.id   AF-A0A8J6GFM5-F1
#
_cell.length_a   1.000
_cell.length_b   1.000
_cell.length_c   1.000
_cell.angle_alpha   90.00
_cell.angle_beta   90.00
_cell.angle_gamma   90.00
#
_symmetry.space_group_name_H-M   'P 1'
#
loop_
_entity.id
_entity.type
_entity.pdbx_description
1 polymer ?
#
loop_
_entity_poly.entity_id
_entity_poly.type
_entity_poly.pdbx_seq_one_letter_code
_entity_poly.pdbx_strand_id
1 'polypeptide(L)'
;MEWSSRRSIFRMNGDKFRKFVKAPPRNYSMIVMFTALQPQRQCSVCRQANEEYQILANSWRYSSAFCNKLFFGMVDYDEGTDVFQQIRVFRPPNYSGTIALALLVSLVGGLLYLRRNNLEFIYNKTGWAMVSLCIVFAMTSGQMWNHIRGPPYAHKNPHNGQVPVMVPVVLLPPEHPADASQGRHMYFGSQSEGMLIHESRNVRQSLCALQQTWKQRKSALE
;
A
#
# COMPACT_ATOMS: atom_id res chain seq x y z
N MET A 1 -33.40 1.13 -4.69
CA MET A 1 -31.97 1.43 -4.97
C MET A 1 -31.27 0.15 -5.40
N GLU A 2 -31.45 -0.28 -6.66
CA GLU A 2 -30.96 -1.58 -7.15
C GLU A 2 -29.46 -1.59 -7.51
N TRP A 3 -28.87 -0.44 -7.83
CA TRP A 3 -27.53 -0.42 -8.43
C TRP A 3 -26.42 -0.76 -7.43
N SER A 4 -26.62 -0.41 -6.15
CA SER A 4 -25.71 -0.77 -5.07
C SER A 4 -25.71 -2.28 -4.78
N SER A 5 -26.79 -3.01 -5.10
CA SER A 5 -26.82 -4.46 -4.87
C SER A 5 -25.94 -5.23 -5.86
N ARG A 6 -25.76 -4.72 -7.09
CA ARG A 6 -25.00 -5.39 -8.16
C ARG A 6 -23.53 -5.03 -8.19
N ARG A 7 -23.14 -3.82 -7.79
CA ARG A 7 -21.74 -3.36 -7.80
C ARG A 7 -21.45 -2.47 -6.59
N SER A 8 -20.26 -2.62 -6.01
CA SER A 8 -19.78 -1.76 -4.91
C SER A 8 -19.41 -0.36 -5.38
N ILE A 9 -18.89 -0.23 -6.61
CA ILE A 9 -18.53 1.05 -7.24
C ILE A 9 -19.38 1.29 -8.49
N PHE A 10 -19.96 2.50 -8.56
CA PHE A 10 -20.74 2.93 -9.72
C PHE A 10 -19.88 3.73 -10.71
N ARG A 11 -19.72 3.22 -11.93
CA ARG A 11 -19.08 3.96 -13.04
C ARG A 11 -20.02 5.01 -13.60
N MET A 12 -19.57 6.26 -13.60
CA MET A 12 -20.31 7.42 -14.05
C MET A 12 -19.66 8.06 -15.27
N ASN A 13 -20.49 8.37 -16.26
CA ASN A 13 -20.20 9.30 -17.35
C ASN A 13 -20.64 10.72 -16.92
N GLY A 14 -20.34 11.76 -17.69
CA GLY A 14 -20.67 13.16 -17.40
C GLY A 14 -22.14 13.42 -17.11
N ASP A 15 -23.06 12.79 -17.85
CA ASP A 15 -24.51 12.95 -17.62
C ASP A 15 -24.98 12.33 -16.29
N LYS A 16 -24.47 11.14 -15.97
CA LYS A 16 -24.77 10.45 -14.71
C LYS A 16 -24.21 11.25 -13.54
N PHE A 17 -23.00 11.78 -13.68
CA PHE A 17 -22.39 12.63 -12.66
C PHE A 17 -23.23 13.88 -12.40
N ARG A 18 -23.70 14.59 -13.46
CA ARG A 18 -24.60 15.74 -13.29
C ARG A 18 -25.89 15.36 -12.55
N LYS A 19 -26.52 14.26 -12.95
CA LYS A 19 -27.82 13.84 -12.40
C LYS A 19 -27.75 13.35 -10.95
N PHE A 20 -26.69 12.63 -10.57
CA PHE A 20 -26.58 12.03 -9.24
C PHE A 20 -25.70 12.84 -8.27
N VAL A 21 -24.76 13.64 -8.78
CA VAL A 21 -23.80 14.41 -7.96
C VAL A 21 -24.08 15.92 -7.98
N LYS A 22 -24.69 16.49 -9.02
CA LYS A 22 -24.95 17.95 -9.05
C LYS A 22 -26.42 18.31 -8.86
N ALA A 23 -27.35 17.52 -9.39
CA ALA A 23 -28.78 17.84 -9.33
C ALA A 23 -29.36 17.65 -7.91
N PRO A 24 -30.10 18.63 -7.36
CA PRO A 24 -30.94 18.43 -6.18
C PRO A 24 -32.23 17.65 -6.52
N PRO A 25 -32.91 17.02 -5.54
CA PRO A 25 -32.61 16.91 -4.11
C PRO A 25 -31.73 15.69 -3.77
N ARG A 26 -30.81 15.83 -2.80
CA ARG A 26 -29.92 14.74 -2.35
C ARG A 26 -30.07 14.46 -0.86
N ASN A 27 -30.66 13.31 -0.54
CA ASN A 27 -30.71 12.76 0.82
C ASN A 27 -29.62 11.69 1.06
N TYR A 28 -28.55 11.76 0.27
CA TYR A 28 -27.42 10.83 0.29
C TYR A 28 -26.11 11.57 -0.05
N SER A 29 -25.02 11.10 0.54
CA SER A 29 -23.65 11.47 0.28
C SER A 29 -23.05 10.55 -0.78
N MET A 30 -22.20 11.09 -1.66
CA MET A 30 -21.54 10.33 -2.70
C MET A 30 -20.04 10.64 -2.71
N ILE A 31 -19.22 9.60 -2.59
CA ILE A 31 -17.77 9.69 -2.71
C ILE A 31 -17.43 9.31 -4.15
N VAL A 32 -16.80 10.22 -4.89
CA VAL A 32 -16.45 9.99 -6.30
C VAL A 32 -14.93 10.01 -6.46
N MET A 33 -14.37 8.92 -6.98
CA MET A 33 -12.97 8.85 -7.40
C MET A 33 -12.84 9.27 -8.87
N PHE A 34 -12.04 10.30 -9.10
CA PHE A 34 -11.62 10.69 -10.44
C PHE A 34 -10.39 9.89 -10.84
N THR A 35 -10.45 9.15 -11.95
CA THR A 35 -9.39 8.26 -12.38
C THR A 35 -9.16 8.32 -13.89
N ALA A 36 -8.05 7.76 -14.35
CA ALA A 36 -7.73 7.57 -15.76
C ALA A 36 -7.10 6.17 -15.90
N LEU A 37 -7.96 5.15 -15.87
CA LEU A 37 -7.51 3.74 -15.78
C LEU A 37 -7.16 3.16 -17.16
N GLN A 38 -7.48 3.88 -18.23
CA GLN A 38 -7.21 3.44 -19.59
C GLN A 38 -5.70 3.19 -19.80
N PRO A 39 -5.30 2.05 -20.38
CA PRO A 39 -3.89 1.68 -20.52
C PRO A 39 -3.11 2.68 -21.39
N GLN A 40 -3.80 3.40 -22.27
CA GLN A 40 -3.25 4.44 -23.13
C GLN A 40 -2.69 5.64 -22.33
N ARG A 41 -3.14 5.84 -21.09
CA ARG A 41 -2.69 6.92 -20.19
C ARG A 41 -1.57 6.52 -19.23
N GLN A 42 -1.24 5.22 -19.15
CA GLN A 42 -0.18 4.64 -18.32
C GLN A 42 -0.08 5.26 -16.91
N CYS A 43 -1.21 5.46 -16.22
CA CYS A 43 -1.24 6.06 -14.88
C CYS A 43 -1.07 5.00 -13.78
N SER A 44 0.16 4.82 -13.28
CA SER A 44 0.46 3.87 -12.18
C SER A 44 -0.23 4.24 -10.87
N VAL A 45 -0.24 5.54 -10.51
CA VAL A 45 -0.91 6.05 -9.30
C VAL A 45 -2.42 5.79 -9.36
N CYS A 46 -3.04 5.99 -10.53
CA CYS A 46 -4.47 5.75 -10.71
C CYS A 46 -4.81 4.27 -10.54
N ARG A 47 -3.94 3.36 -11.00
CA ARG A 47 -4.09 1.92 -10.83
C ARG A 47 -4.00 1.51 -9.36
N GLN A 48 -2.98 2.00 -8.66
CA GLN A 48 -2.78 1.72 -7.24
C GLN A 48 -3.92 2.29 -6.38
N ALA A 49 -4.34 3.54 -6.63
CA ALA A 49 -5.46 4.15 -5.91
C ALA A 49 -6.79 3.43 -6.16
N ASN A 50 -6.99 2.89 -7.37
CA ASN A 50 -8.19 2.13 -7.71
C ASN A 50 -8.29 0.80 -6.95
N GLU A 51 -7.16 0.15 -6.67
CA GLU A 51 -7.13 -1.07 -5.84
C GLU A 51 -7.57 -0.77 -4.41
N GLU A 52 -7.04 0.29 -3.78
CA GLU A 52 -7.45 0.72 -2.44
C GLU A 52 -8.92 1.19 -2.38
N TYR A 53 -9.37 1.90 -3.42
CA TYR A 53 -10.75 2.37 -3.51
C TYR A 53 -11.75 1.21 -3.64
N GLN A 54 -11.38 0.14 -4.36
CA GLN A 54 -12.16 -1.09 -4.44
C GLN A 54 -12.29 -1.78 -3.09
N ILE A 55 -11.19 -1.87 -2.33
CA ILE A 55 -11.22 -2.45 -0.99
C ILE A 55 -12.17 -1.64 -0.11
N LEU A 56 -12.05 -0.31 -0.10
CA LEU A 56 -12.94 0.57 0.67
C LEU A 56 -14.42 0.36 0.33
N ALA A 57 -14.76 0.34 -0.97
CA ALA A 57 -16.14 0.16 -1.41
C ALA A 57 -16.70 -1.24 -1.08
N ASN A 58 -15.86 -2.27 -1.17
CA ASN A 58 -16.22 -3.64 -0.80
C ASN A 58 -16.39 -3.78 0.72
N SER A 59 -15.48 -3.23 1.52
CA SER A 59 -15.59 -3.21 2.98
C SER A 59 -16.83 -2.45 3.46
N TRP A 60 -17.18 -1.33 2.81
CA TRP A 60 -18.40 -0.59 3.12
C TRP A 60 -19.66 -1.43 2.86
N ARG A 61 -19.67 -2.20 1.77
CA ARG A 61 -20.79 -3.08 1.43
C ARG A 61 -21.04 -4.16 2.50
N TYR A 62 -19.98 -4.72 3.08
CA TYR A 62 -20.07 -5.78 4.09
C TYR A 62 -20.11 -5.27 5.53
N SER A 63 -19.96 -3.97 5.75
CA SER A 63 -19.98 -3.38 7.08
C SER A 63 -21.40 -3.41 7.68
N SER A 64 -21.48 -3.67 8.98
CA SER A 64 -22.73 -3.56 9.75
C SER A 64 -23.25 -2.11 9.85
N ALA A 65 -22.42 -1.12 9.50
CA ALA A 65 -22.79 0.29 9.41
C ALA A 65 -23.33 0.70 8.02
N PHE A 66 -23.67 -0.27 7.15
CA PHE A 66 -24.18 0.01 5.82
C PHE A 66 -25.47 0.86 5.88
N CYS A 67 -25.33 2.12 5.49
CA CYS A 67 -26.44 3.05 5.34
C CYS A 67 -26.71 3.30 3.85
N ASN A 68 -27.98 3.28 3.44
CA ASN A 68 -28.44 3.71 2.09
C ASN A 68 -28.26 5.24 1.84
N LYS A 69 -27.40 5.90 2.62
CA LYS A 69 -27.07 7.32 2.54
C LYS A 69 -25.67 7.57 2.00
N LEU A 70 -24.82 6.56 1.81
CA LEU A 70 -23.46 6.74 1.28
C LEU A 70 -23.22 5.82 0.07
N PHE A 71 -22.80 6.41 -1.04
CA PHE A 71 -22.52 5.69 -2.29
C PHE A 71 -21.12 5.97 -2.82
N PHE A 72 -20.51 4.94 -3.41
CA PHE A 72 -19.18 5.00 -4.03
C PHE A 72 -19.32 5.04 -5.55
N GLY A 73 -18.60 5.97 -6.17
CA GLY A 73 -18.61 6.20 -7.60
C GLY A 73 -17.22 6.41 -8.15
N MET A 74 -17.03 6.10 -9.43
CA MET A 74 -15.81 6.45 -10.15
C MET A 74 -16.15 7.09 -11.48
N VAL A 75 -15.37 8.10 -11.87
CA VAL A 75 -15.46 8.75 -13.18
C VAL A 75 -14.10 8.58 -13.85
N ASP A 76 -14.08 7.91 -15.01
CA ASP A 76 -12.87 7.81 -15.83
C ASP A 76 -12.73 9.06 -16.70
N TYR A 77 -11.50 9.54 -16.88
CA TYR A 77 -11.17 10.68 -17.73
C TYR A 77 -11.69 10.50 -19.15
N ASP A 78 -11.52 9.33 -19.76
CA ASP A 78 -11.95 9.11 -21.14
C ASP A 78 -13.49 9.03 -21.27
N GLU A 79 -14.21 8.68 -20.20
CA GLU A 79 -15.68 8.65 -20.18
C GLU A 79 -16.33 10.01 -19.81
N GLY A 80 -15.60 10.91 -19.14
CA GLY A 80 -16.18 12.10 -18.51
C GLY A 80 -15.30 13.34 -18.56
N THR A 81 -14.56 13.54 -19.65
CA THR A 81 -13.62 14.68 -19.85
C THR A 81 -14.24 16.05 -19.49
N ASP A 82 -15.53 16.23 -19.77
CA ASP A 82 -16.33 17.41 -19.46
C ASP A 82 -16.42 17.69 -17.95
N VAL A 83 -16.52 16.64 -17.13
CA VAL A 83 -16.53 16.75 -15.66
C VAL A 83 -15.18 17.22 -15.14
N PHE A 84 -14.08 16.71 -15.70
CA PHE A 84 -12.72 17.11 -15.30
C PHE A 84 -12.44 18.58 -15.63
N GLN A 85 -12.91 19.07 -16.77
CA GLN A 85 -12.80 20.48 -17.15
C GLN A 85 -13.59 21.39 -16.20
N GLN A 86 -14.80 20.97 -15.80
CA GLN A 86 -15.62 21.72 -14.86
C GLN A 86 -15.01 21.81 -13.45
N ILE A 87 -14.33 20.75 -13.00
CA ILE A 87 -13.79 20.66 -11.63
C ILE A 87 -12.31 21.12 -11.57
N ARG A 88 -11.71 21.52 -12.70
CA ARG A 88 -10.30 21.95 -12.81
C ARG A 88 -9.31 20.98 -12.14
N VAL A 89 -9.54 19.68 -12.31
CA VAL A 89 -8.66 18.63 -11.79
C VAL A 89 -7.53 18.41 -12.79
N PHE A 90 -6.35 18.95 -12.49
CA PHE A 90 -5.14 18.71 -13.29
C PHE A 90 -4.31 17.57 -12.68
N ARG A 91 -3.78 16.68 -13.53
CA ARG A 91 -2.87 15.62 -13.09
C ARG A 91 -1.63 16.27 -12.46
N PRO A 92 -1.21 15.89 -11.24
CA PRO A 92 0.04 16.39 -10.68
C PRO A 92 1.18 16.04 -11.64
N PRO A 93 2.02 17.00 -12.04
CA PRO A 93 3.11 16.75 -12.96
C PRO A 93 4.05 15.69 -12.37
N ASN A 94 4.51 14.76 -13.21
CA ASN A 94 5.44 13.72 -12.78
C ASN A 94 6.84 14.35 -12.59
N TYR A 95 7.19 14.70 -11.35
CA TYR A 95 8.48 15.32 -11.04
C TYR A 95 9.67 14.34 -11.09
N SER A 96 9.43 13.03 -11.22
CA SER A 96 10.49 12.01 -11.25
C SER A 96 11.50 12.27 -12.38
N GLY A 97 11.02 12.59 -13.58
CA GLY A 97 11.88 12.88 -14.73
C GLY A 97 12.68 14.17 -14.57
N THR A 98 12.04 15.24 -14.08
CA THR A 98 12.70 16.53 -13.86
C THR A 98 13.73 16.47 -12.74
N ILE A 99 13.43 15.73 -11.66
CA ILE A 99 14.36 15.55 -10.53
C ILE A 99 15.56 14.70 -10.97
N ALA A 100 15.34 13.62 -11.71
CA ALA A 100 16.44 12.79 -12.22
C ALA A 100 17.37 13.57 -13.15
N LEU A 101 16.81 14.39 -14.05
CA LEU A 101 17.60 15.23 -14.95
C LEU A 101 18.36 16.33 -14.19
N ALA A 102 17.72 16.98 -13.22
CA ALA A 102 18.38 17.97 -12.36
C ALA A 102 19.55 17.37 -11.57
N LEU A 103 19.39 16.15 -11.04
CA LEU A 103 20.48 15.44 -10.36
C LEU A 103 21.61 15.08 -11.33
N LEU A 104 21.30 14.65 -12.55
CA LEU A 104 22.30 14.34 -13.58
C LEU A 104 23.11 15.60 -13.96
N VAL A 105 22.43 16.72 -14.22
CA VAL A 105 23.08 18.00 -14.56
C VAL A 105 23.91 18.54 -13.39
N SER A 106 23.42 18.43 -12.16
CA SER A 106 24.18 18.81 -10.95
C SER A 106 25.43 17.93 -10.77
N LEU A 107 25.34 16.63 -11.06
CA LEU A 107 26.46 15.70 -10.95
C LEU A 107 27.52 15.97 -12.02
N VAL A 108 27.10 16.20 -13.28
CA VAL A 108 28.01 16.54 -14.38
C VAL A 108 28.64 17.91 -14.19
N GLY A 109 27.85 18.92 -13.81
CA GLY A 109 28.35 20.26 -13.50
C GLY A 109 29.31 20.26 -12.32
N GLY A 110 28.99 19.51 -11.26
CA GLY A 110 29.89 19.28 -10.13
C GLY A 110 31.20 18.61 -10.56
N LEU A 111 31.15 17.57 -11.39
CA LEU A 111 32.35 16.88 -11.89
C LEU A 111 33.23 17.80 -12.73
N LEU A 112 32.63 18.60 -13.63
CA LEU A 112 33.36 19.53 -14.50
C LEU A 112 33.98 20.68 -13.70
N TYR A 113 33.28 21.18 -12.69
CA TYR A 113 33.78 22.21 -11.79
C TYR A 113 34.96 21.70 -10.93
N LEU A 114 34.84 20.49 -10.38
CA LEU A 114 35.90 19.82 -9.62
C LEU A 114 37.12 19.50 -10.49
N ARG A 115 36.91 19.04 -11.75
CA ARG A 115 37.98 18.71 -12.71
C ARG A 115 38.89 19.91 -13.00
N ARG A 116 38.34 21.13 -13.04
CA ARG A 116 39.10 22.31 -13.45
C ARG A 116 39.94 22.93 -12.34
N ASN A 117 39.61 22.68 -11.06
CA ASN A 117 40.20 23.42 -9.95
C ASN A 117 40.96 22.57 -8.92
N ASN A 118 40.71 21.25 -8.80
CA ASN A 118 41.33 20.50 -7.70
C ASN A 118 41.46 18.98 -7.93
N LEU A 119 42.57 18.53 -8.52
CA LEU A 119 42.89 17.09 -8.62
C LEU A 119 43.20 16.43 -7.25
N GLU A 120 43.45 17.21 -6.18
CA GLU A 120 43.71 16.68 -4.84
C GLU A 120 42.47 16.01 -4.22
N PHE A 121 41.26 16.48 -4.53
CA PHE A 121 40.04 15.93 -3.93
C PHE A 121 39.68 14.55 -4.50
N ILE A 122 40.03 14.29 -5.78
CA ILE A 122 39.87 12.96 -6.43
C ILE A 122 40.93 11.98 -5.94
N TYR A 123 42.08 12.44 -5.46
CA TYR A 123 43.11 11.55 -4.92
C TYR A 123 43.02 11.39 -3.39
N ASN A 124 42.16 12.15 -2.72
CA ASN A 124 41.95 12.06 -1.29
C ASN A 124 41.27 10.74 -0.89
N LYS A 125 42.00 9.87 -0.20
CA LYS A 125 41.50 8.57 0.30
C LYS A 125 40.27 8.71 1.20
N THR A 126 40.14 9.81 1.95
CA THR A 126 39.01 10.05 2.84
C THR A 126 37.71 10.30 2.07
N GLY A 127 37.78 10.95 0.90
CA GLY A 127 36.61 11.17 0.04
C GLY A 127 36.05 9.86 -0.51
N TRP A 128 36.92 8.99 -1.01
CA TRP A 128 36.54 7.65 -1.50
C TRP A 128 36.04 6.73 -0.37
N ALA A 129 36.61 6.85 0.84
CA ALA A 129 36.14 6.11 2.00
C ALA A 129 34.72 6.51 2.41
N MET A 130 34.38 7.81 2.34
CA MET A 130 33.03 8.28 2.63
C MET A 130 32.02 7.81 1.57
N VAL A 131 32.36 7.90 0.28
CA VAL A 131 31.47 7.47 -0.81
C VAL A 131 31.23 5.96 -0.75
N SER A 132 32.26 5.16 -0.51
CA SER A 132 32.11 3.70 -0.39
C SER A 132 31.26 3.31 0.83
N LEU A 133 31.48 3.95 1.98
CA LEU A 133 30.65 3.73 3.17
C LEU A 133 29.19 4.09 2.93
N CYS A 134 28.90 5.23 2.29
CA CYS A 134 27.53 5.61 1.95
C CYS A 134 26.83 4.59 1.04
N ILE A 135 27.53 4.04 0.05
CA ILE A 135 26.98 3.01 -0.85
C ILE A 135 26.72 1.70 -0.09
N VAL A 136 27.65 1.28 0.77
CA VAL A 136 27.48 0.07 1.60
C VAL A 136 26.30 0.23 2.54
N PHE A 137 26.16 1.37 3.23
CA PHE A 137 25.02 1.63 4.11
C PHE A 137 23.69 1.68 3.35
N ALA A 138 23.66 2.27 2.15
CA ALA A 138 22.46 2.26 1.31
C ALA A 138 22.07 0.82 0.91
N MET A 139 23.05 -0.02 0.58
CA MET A 139 22.81 -1.41 0.20
C MET A 139 22.44 -2.31 1.39
N THR A 140 22.99 -2.08 2.58
CA THR A 140 22.63 -2.81 3.81
C THR A 140 21.31 -2.33 4.42
N SER A 141 20.89 -1.08 4.16
CA SER A 141 19.59 -0.53 4.61
C SER A 141 18.36 -1.17 3.94
N GLY A 142 18.56 -2.10 2.99
CA GLY A 142 17.47 -2.83 2.35
C GLY A 142 16.82 -2.11 1.16
N GLN A 143 17.42 -1.03 0.64
CA GLN A 143 16.93 -0.32 -0.56
C GLN A 143 16.73 -1.24 -1.77
N MET A 144 17.60 -2.23 -1.94
CA MET A 144 17.48 -3.20 -3.03
C MET A 144 16.36 -4.22 -2.80
N TRP A 145 16.18 -4.67 -1.56
CA TRP A 145 15.06 -5.53 -1.18
C TRP A 145 13.72 -4.83 -1.42
N ASN A 146 13.68 -3.54 -1.10
CA ASN A 146 12.52 -2.68 -1.29
C ASN A 146 12.21 -2.43 -2.78
N HIS A 147 13.23 -2.28 -3.63
CA HIS A 147 13.07 -2.10 -5.08
C HIS A 147 12.58 -3.36 -5.81
N ILE A 148 13.03 -4.56 -5.40
CA ILE A 148 12.66 -5.81 -6.06
C ILE A 148 11.30 -6.33 -5.58
N ARG A 149 10.99 -6.19 -4.29
CA ARG A 149 9.79 -6.80 -3.70
C ARG A 149 8.62 -5.83 -3.56
N GLY A 150 8.87 -4.52 -3.55
CA GLY A 150 7.83 -3.48 -3.46
C GLY A 150 6.75 -3.77 -2.41
N PRO A 151 7.09 -4.16 -1.16
CA PRO A 151 6.08 -4.49 -0.17
C PRO A 151 5.21 -3.25 0.15
N PRO A 152 3.91 -3.43 0.43
CA PRO A 152 3.03 -2.33 0.79
C PRO A 152 3.48 -1.68 2.11
N TYR A 153 3.89 -0.41 2.06
CA TYR A 153 4.49 0.31 3.20
C TYR A 153 3.54 0.59 4.37
N ALA A 154 2.23 0.41 4.19
CA ALA A 154 1.25 0.62 5.23
C ALA A 154 0.00 -0.21 4.96
N HIS A 155 -0.33 -1.14 5.86
CA HIS A 155 -1.63 -1.78 5.92
C HIS A 155 -2.28 -1.42 7.26
N LYS A 156 -3.46 -0.77 7.22
CA LYS A 156 -4.20 -0.41 8.43
C LYS A 156 -4.85 -1.66 9.02
N ASN A 157 -4.56 -1.96 10.28
CA ASN A 157 -5.22 -3.06 10.97
C ASN A 157 -6.67 -2.63 11.34
N PRO A 158 -7.71 -3.35 10.87
CA PRO A 158 -9.11 -2.91 10.93
C PRO A 158 -9.69 -2.78 12.35
N HIS A 159 -9.05 -3.37 13.37
CA HIS A 159 -9.56 -3.37 14.74
C HIS A 159 -9.06 -2.19 15.59
N ASN A 160 -7.95 -1.56 15.24
CA ASN A 160 -7.29 -0.55 16.08
C ASN A 160 -6.82 0.70 15.33
N GLY A 161 -6.94 0.76 13.99
CA GLY A 161 -6.62 1.95 13.19
C GLY A 161 -5.15 2.37 13.22
N GLN A 162 -4.28 1.57 13.85
CA GLN A 162 -2.85 1.82 13.95
C GLN A 162 -2.18 1.39 12.63
N VAL A 163 -1.36 2.29 12.09
CA VAL A 163 -0.43 2.00 10.99
C VAL A 163 0.90 1.59 11.61
N PRO A 164 1.23 0.28 11.69
CA PRO A 164 2.56 -0.13 12.12
C PRO A 164 3.56 0.31 11.05
N VAL A 165 4.49 1.19 11.43
CA VAL A 165 5.46 1.83 10.52
C VAL A 165 6.54 0.86 10.03
N MET A 166 6.52 -0.39 10.50
CA MET A 166 7.40 -1.45 10.05
C MET A 166 6.69 -2.78 10.36
N VAL A 167 6.23 -3.50 9.32
CA VAL A 167 5.70 -4.85 9.50
C VAL A 167 6.90 -5.80 9.42
N PRO A 168 7.37 -6.40 10.52
CA PRO A 168 8.29 -7.52 10.39
C PRO A 168 7.53 -8.63 9.67
N VAL A 169 8.08 -9.12 8.55
CA VAL A 169 7.59 -10.29 7.78
C VAL A 169 7.40 -11.54 8.66
N VAL A 170 7.87 -11.51 9.91
CA VAL A 170 7.77 -12.58 10.91
C VAL A 170 6.33 -12.84 11.41
N LEU A 171 5.35 -11.98 11.12
CA LEU A 171 3.99 -12.08 11.70
C LEU A 171 2.83 -12.38 10.74
N LEU A 172 3.09 -12.82 9.51
CA LEU A 172 2.00 -13.37 8.67
C LEU A 172 1.89 -14.89 8.90
N PRO A 173 0.82 -15.40 9.54
CA PRO A 173 0.53 -16.82 9.53
C PRO A 173 0.23 -17.26 8.07
N PRO A 174 0.67 -18.45 7.64
CA PRO A 174 0.48 -18.91 6.26
C PRO A 174 -0.98 -19.29 5.98
N GLU A 175 -1.64 -18.60 5.05
CA GLU A 175 -2.83 -19.11 4.35
C GLU A 175 -2.40 -19.76 3.02
N HIS A 176 -2.35 -21.10 3.04
CA HIS A 176 -2.34 -22.07 1.92
C HIS A 176 -1.14 -22.17 0.93
N PRO A 177 -0.93 -23.37 0.35
CA PRO A 177 0.35 -23.80 -0.22
C PRO A 177 0.35 -23.72 -1.75
N ALA A 178 1.10 -22.79 -2.32
CA ALA A 178 1.53 -22.85 -3.72
C ALA A 178 2.70 -21.89 -3.92
N ASP A 179 3.92 -22.41 -3.78
CA ASP A 179 5.04 -22.19 -4.70
C ASP A 179 6.33 -22.76 -4.10
N ALA A 180 6.57 -24.02 -4.46
CA ALA A 180 7.87 -24.65 -4.33
C ALA A 180 8.76 -24.18 -5.47
N SER A 181 9.53 -23.12 -5.26
CA SER A 181 10.76 -22.89 -6.04
C SER A 181 11.72 -21.92 -5.34
N GLN A 182 12.74 -22.53 -4.74
CA GLN A 182 14.14 -22.11 -4.77
C GLN A 182 14.52 -20.73 -4.21
N GLY A 183 15.20 -20.73 -3.06
CA GLY A 183 16.14 -19.64 -2.72
C GLY A 183 16.48 -19.47 -1.25
N ARG A 184 17.33 -20.36 -0.71
CA ARG A 184 18.09 -20.27 0.55
C ARG A 184 17.92 -18.99 1.38
N HIS A 185 17.31 -19.16 2.55
CA HIS A 185 17.51 -18.27 3.70
C HIS A 185 18.99 -18.25 4.09
N MET A 186 19.67 -17.11 3.93
CA MET A 186 20.92 -16.84 4.63
C MET A 186 20.55 -16.14 5.94
N TYR A 187 20.46 -16.91 7.02
CA TYR A 187 20.37 -16.38 8.38
C TYR A 187 21.76 -15.87 8.78
N PHE A 188 21.91 -14.55 8.95
CA PHE A 188 22.99 -14.01 9.78
C PHE A 188 22.54 -14.12 11.24
N GLY A 189 23.01 -15.16 11.93
CA GLY A 189 22.88 -15.28 13.36
C GLY A 189 23.71 -14.21 14.06
N SER A 190 23.09 -13.45 14.95
CA SER A 190 23.78 -12.82 16.07
C SER A 190 23.28 -13.50 17.33
N GLN A 191 24.20 -14.24 17.94
CA GLN A 191 24.05 -15.04 19.13
C GLN A 191 24.42 -14.17 20.33
N SER A 192 23.47 -13.93 21.25
CA SER A 192 23.78 -13.55 22.64
C SER A 192 22.54 -13.64 23.54
N GLU A 193 22.60 -14.63 24.44
CA GLU A 193 22.06 -14.65 25.82
C GLU A 193 20.57 -14.98 26.08
N GLY A 194 20.37 -15.98 26.96
CA GLY A 194 19.13 -16.13 27.74
C GLY A 194 18.41 -17.48 27.66
N MET A 195 19.07 -18.58 28.07
CA MET A 195 18.38 -19.80 28.50
C MET A 195 17.81 -19.59 29.91
N LEU A 196 16.65 -20.21 30.18
CA LEU A 196 15.78 -20.14 31.38
C LEU A 196 14.72 -19.01 31.23
N ILE A 197 13.42 -19.27 31.20
CA ILE A 197 12.64 -20.12 32.10
C ILE A 197 11.49 -20.77 31.31
N HIS A 198 11.41 -22.09 31.45
CA HIS A 198 10.27 -22.94 31.15
C HIS A 198 9.02 -22.43 31.89
N GLU A 199 7.84 -22.75 31.37
CA GLU A 199 6.52 -22.65 32.03
C GLU A 199 5.59 -21.51 31.58
N SER A 200 4.33 -21.90 31.36
CA SER A 200 3.16 -21.05 31.20
C SER A 200 2.78 -20.57 29.79
N ARG A 201 2.58 -21.52 28.87
CA ARG A 201 1.62 -21.33 27.76
C ARG A 201 0.67 -22.51 27.51
N ASN A 202 0.52 -23.39 28.49
CA ASN A 202 -0.40 -24.54 28.42
C ASN A 202 -1.75 -24.34 29.17
N VAL A 203 -2.04 -23.15 29.68
CA VAL A 203 -3.27 -22.88 30.46
C VAL A 203 -4.41 -22.29 29.62
N ARG A 204 -4.12 -21.62 28.48
CA ARG A 204 -5.17 -21.07 27.60
C ARG A 204 -5.71 -22.05 26.56
N GLN A 205 -4.94 -23.08 26.19
CA GLN A 205 -5.40 -24.10 25.23
C GLN A 205 -6.33 -25.14 25.86
N SER A 206 -6.16 -25.48 27.14
CA SER A 206 -6.99 -26.47 27.83
C SER A 206 -8.41 -25.97 28.17
N LEU A 207 -8.62 -24.65 28.29
CA LEU A 207 -9.95 -24.07 28.59
C LEU A 207 -10.90 -24.04 27.38
N CYS A 208 -10.38 -23.92 26.16
CA CYS A 208 -11.21 -23.93 24.95
C CYS A 208 -11.65 -25.36 24.55
N ALA A 209 -10.77 -26.35 24.79
CA ALA A 209 -11.09 -27.77 24.57
C ALA A 209 -12.14 -28.33 25.56
N LEU A 210 -12.16 -27.81 26.81
CA LEU A 210 -13.18 -28.17 27.81
C LEU A 210 -14.55 -27.50 27.57
N GLN A 211 -14.59 -26.32 26.96
CA GLN A 211 -15.86 -25.67 26.59
C GLN A 211 -16.54 -26.34 25.37
N GLN A 212 -15.77 -26.92 24.45
CA GLN A 212 -16.33 -27.63 23.30
C GLN A 212 -16.89 -29.02 23.66
N THR A 213 -16.29 -29.71 24.65
CA THR A 213 -16.77 -31.02 25.12
C THR A 213 -18.04 -30.94 25.97
N TRP A 214 -18.25 -29.85 26.75
CA TRP A 214 -19.51 -29.64 27.49
C TRP A 214 -20.71 -29.33 26.60
N LYS A 215 -20.50 -28.67 25.45
CA LYS A 215 -21.59 -28.30 24.53
C LYS A 215 -22.09 -29.48 23.71
N GLN A 216 -21.26 -30.49 23.47
CA GLN A 216 -21.67 -31.73 22.78
C GLN A 216 -22.33 -32.78 23.71
N ARG A 217 -22.03 -32.78 25.02
CA ARG A 217 -22.60 -33.77 25.94
C ARG A 217 -24.02 -33.46 26.40
N LYS A 218 -24.49 -32.21 26.26
CA LYS A 218 -25.85 -31.79 26.63
C LYS A 218 -26.91 -32.20 25.60
N SER A 219 -26.53 -32.36 24.33
CA SER A 219 -27.41 -32.79 23.23
C SER A 219 -27.51 -34.32 23.07
N ALA A 220 -26.92 -35.10 23.98
CA ALA A 220 -26.98 -36.57 23.98
C ALA A 220 -27.74 -37.15 25.19
N LEU A 221 -28.37 -36.28 26.00
CA LEU A 221 -29.15 -36.65 27.20
C LEU A 221 -30.55 -36.02 27.20
N GLU A 222 -31.00 -35.45 26.08
CA GLU A 222 -32.39 -35.10 25.77
C GLU A 222 -32.81 -35.81 24.48
#